data_AF-A0A949V305-F1
#
_entry.id   AF-A0A949V305-F1
#
_cell.length_a   1.000
_cell.length_b   1.000
_cell.length_c   1.000
_cell.angle_alpha   90.00
_cell.angle_beta   90.00
_cell.angle_gamma   90.00
#
_symmetry.space_group_name_H-M   'P 1'
#
loop_
_entity.id
_entity.type
_entity.pdbx_description
1 polymer ?
#
loop_
_entity_poly.entity_id
_entity_poly.type
_entity_poly.pdbx_seq_one_letter_code
_entity_poly.pdbx_strand_id
1 'polypeptide(L)'
;MSIEATLDRVALAVSNAEPHHRDDWRERFRAILSDFRFLPGGRILAGAGTARRTTLLNCFVAGVFEDSIRGIFNALREAMLTL
;
A
#
# COMPACT_ATOMS: atom_id res chain seq x y z
N MET A 1 -14.57 0.53 13.76
CA MET A 1 -13.99 1.49 12.81
C MET A 1 -14.95 1.62 11.65
N SER A 2 -15.45 2.82 11.33
CA SER A 2 -16.36 3.04 10.21
C SER A 2 -15.61 3.13 8.87
N ILE A 3 -16.37 3.10 7.77
CA ILE A 3 -15.85 3.36 6.42
C ILE A 3 -15.26 4.78 6.36
N GLU A 4 -16.03 5.80 6.78
CA GLU A 4 -15.57 7.19 6.82
C GLU A 4 -14.24 7.37 7.56
N ALA A 5 -14.10 6.77 8.75
CA ALA A 5 -12.86 6.83 9.52
C ALA A 5 -11.68 6.14 8.80
N THR A 6 -11.97 5.15 7.94
CA THR A 6 -10.96 4.52 7.09
C THR A 6 -10.55 5.44 5.94
N LEU A 7 -11.51 6.07 5.28
CA LEU A 7 -11.24 7.01 4.19
C LEU A 7 -10.45 8.23 4.68
N ASP A 8 -10.81 8.78 5.85
CA ASP A 8 -10.08 9.89 6.49
C ASP A 8 -8.63 9.51 6.80
N ARG A 9 -8.43 8.32 7.38
CA ARG A 9 -7.08 7.81 7.70
C ARG A 9 -6.24 7.64 6.44
N VAL A 10 -6.80 7.00 5.42
CA VAL A 10 -6.06 6.73 4.16
C VAL A 10 -5.73 8.05 3.45
N ALA A 11 -6.67 8.99 3.36
CA ALA A 11 -6.44 10.30 2.75
C ALA A 11 -5.34 11.08 3.48
N LEU A 12 -5.35 11.10 4.82
CA LEU A 12 -4.29 11.73 5.63
C LEU A 12 -2.94 11.03 5.44
N ALA A 13 -2.93 9.70 5.41
CA ALA A 13 -1.69 8.95 5.28
C ALA A 13 -1.00 9.20 3.94
N VAL A 14 -1.77 9.21 2.84
CA VAL A 14 -1.25 9.40 1.49
C VAL A 14 -0.83 10.85 1.24
N SER A 15 -1.53 11.84 1.81
CA SER A 15 -1.16 13.26 1.65
C SER A 15 0.19 13.64 2.26
N ASN A 16 0.74 12.82 3.18
CA ASN A 16 2.07 13.05 3.73
C ASN A 16 3.19 12.88 2.71
N ALA A 17 2.95 12.16 1.60
CA ALA A 17 3.92 12.05 0.51
C ALA A 17 4.04 13.36 -0.30
N GLU A 18 3.05 14.26 -0.20
CA GLU A 18 3.04 15.51 -0.95
C GLU A 18 3.99 16.55 -0.33
N PRO A 19 4.83 17.22 -1.14
CA PRO A 19 5.82 18.17 -0.63
C PRO A 19 5.20 19.51 -0.18
N HIS A 20 4.08 19.91 -0.78
CA HIS A 20 3.38 21.16 -0.51
C HIS A 20 1.87 20.94 -0.50
N HIS A 21 1.11 21.86 0.09
CA HIS A 21 -0.37 21.85 0.05
C HIS A 21 -1.00 20.53 0.57
N ARG A 22 -0.44 19.96 1.64
CA ARG A 22 -0.86 18.64 2.16
C ARG A 22 -2.32 18.59 2.58
N ASP A 23 -2.85 19.67 3.14
CA ASP A 23 -4.26 19.75 3.55
C ASP A 23 -5.18 19.80 2.31
N ASP A 24 -4.82 20.58 1.29
CA ASP A 24 -5.56 20.62 0.02
C ASP A 24 -5.55 19.25 -0.67
N TRP A 25 -4.41 18.55 -0.67
CA TRP A 25 -4.30 17.20 -1.21
C TRP A 25 -5.07 16.17 -0.40
N ARG A 26 -5.05 16.27 0.93
CA ARG A 26 -5.85 15.41 1.80
C ARG A 26 -7.34 15.53 1.47
N GLU A 27 -7.85 16.76 1.29
CA GLU A 27 -9.25 16.99 0.92
C GLU A 27 -9.58 16.38 -0.44
N ARG A 28 -8.71 16.58 -1.45
CA ARG A 28 -8.88 15.98 -2.78
C ARG A 28 -8.87 14.46 -2.76
N PHE A 29 -7.92 13.85 -2.04
CA PHE A 29 -7.88 12.40 -1.87
C PHE A 29 -9.10 11.88 -1.15
N ARG A 30 -9.55 12.57 -0.10
CA ARG A 30 -10.78 12.20 0.60
C ARG A 30 -11.99 12.26 -0.34
N ALA A 31 -12.13 13.31 -1.15
CA ALA A 31 -13.23 13.45 -2.09
C ALA A 31 -13.33 12.24 -3.05
N ILE A 32 -12.22 11.88 -3.73
CA ILE A 32 -12.24 10.76 -4.70
C ILE A 32 -12.50 9.39 -4.03
N LEU A 33 -12.10 9.24 -2.77
CA LEU A 33 -12.33 8.02 -1.99
C LEU A 33 -13.81 7.91 -1.54
N SER A 34 -14.41 9.03 -1.13
CA SER A 34 -15.81 9.10 -0.69
C SER A 34 -16.78 8.85 -1.85
N ASP A 35 -16.45 9.39 -3.02
CA ASP A 35 -17.25 9.25 -4.23
C ASP A 35 -16.99 7.92 -4.96
N PHE A 36 -16.16 7.04 -4.39
CA PHE A 36 -15.72 5.77 -4.98
C PHE A 36 -15.15 5.91 -6.41
N ARG A 37 -14.67 7.10 -6.78
CA ARG A 37 -13.99 7.36 -8.06
C ARG A 37 -12.64 6.65 -8.14
N PHE A 38 -12.07 6.35 -6.97
CA PHE A 38 -10.88 5.54 -6.83
C PHE A 38 -11.02 4.63 -5.61
N LEU A 39 -10.70 3.35 -5.77
CA LEU A 39 -10.65 2.38 -4.69
C LEU A 39 -9.22 1.85 -4.52
N PRO A 40 -8.53 2.19 -3.42
CA PRO A 40 -7.20 1.67 -3.15
C PRO A 40 -7.21 0.15 -2.96
N GLY A 41 -6.07 -0.49 -3.24
CA GLY A 41 -5.89 -1.91 -2.95
C GLY A 41 -6.07 -2.24 -1.47
N GLY A 42 -6.48 -3.47 -1.17
CA GLY A 42 -6.82 -3.90 0.20
C GLY A 42 -5.69 -3.70 1.22
N ARG A 43 -4.42 -3.92 0.84
CA ARG A 43 -3.25 -3.65 1.72
C ARG A 43 -3.14 -2.17 2.09
N ILE A 44 -3.46 -1.26 1.17
CA ILE A 44 -3.46 0.18 1.43
C ILE A 44 -4.60 0.54 2.39
N LEU A 45 -5.82 0.06 2.12
CA LEU A 45 -6.97 0.28 3.00
C LEU A 45 -6.73 -0.24 4.42
N ALA A 46 -6.13 -1.42 4.55
CA ALA A 46 -5.85 -2.05 5.84
C ALA A 46 -4.64 -1.47 6.59
N GLY A 47 -3.65 -0.93 5.86
CA GLY A 47 -2.33 -0.59 6.42
C GLY A 47 -2.03 0.90 6.51
N ALA A 48 -2.46 1.72 5.54
CA ALA A 48 -2.07 3.12 5.47
C ALA A 48 -2.57 3.90 6.71
N GLY A 49 -1.67 4.67 7.33
CA GLY A 49 -1.95 5.46 8.52
C GLY A 49 -2.19 4.66 9.80
N THR A 50 -1.91 3.36 9.81
CA THR A 50 -1.99 2.51 11.02
C THR A 50 -0.63 2.39 11.69
N ALA A 51 -0.60 2.00 12.97
CA ALA A 51 0.66 1.69 13.68
C ALA A 51 1.29 0.34 13.28
N ARG A 52 0.73 -0.37 12.28
CA ARG A 52 1.21 -1.69 11.86
C ARG A 52 2.44 -1.54 10.98
N ARG A 53 3.46 -2.36 11.24
CA ARG A 53 4.68 -2.43 10.42
C ARG A 53 4.46 -3.39 9.24
N THR A 54 3.64 -2.97 8.28
CA THR A 54 3.27 -3.74 7.08
C THR A 54 3.64 -2.98 5.82
N THR A 55 4.04 -3.69 4.76
CA THR A 55 4.20 -3.09 3.43
C THR A 55 2.82 -2.71 2.85
N LEU A 56 2.76 -1.57 2.16
CA LEU A 56 1.58 -1.17 1.37
C LEU A 56 1.62 -1.75 -0.05
N LEU A 57 2.75 -2.31 -0.47
CA LEU A 57 2.92 -2.93 -1.78
C LEU A 57 2.26 -4.31 -1.79
N ASN A 58 1.57 -4.59 -2.90
CA ASN A 58 0.93 -5.89 -3.13
C ASN A 58 1.66 -6.70 -4.20
N CYS A 59 2.08 -6.04 -5.28
CA CYS A 59 2.68 -6.69 -6.43
C CYS A 59 4.20 -6.63 -6.35
N PHE A 60 4.84 -7.80 -6.45
CA PHE A 60 6.28 -7.95 -6.53
C PHE A 60 6.64 -8.70 -7.81
N VAL A 61 7.73 -8.29 -8.44
CA VAL A 61 8.24 -8.97 -9.63
C VAL A 61 9.40 -9.86 -9.19
N ALA A 62 9.25 -11.15 -9.47
CA ALA A 62 10.31 -12.12 -9.25
C ALA A 62 11.54 -11.79 -10.10
N GLY A 63 12.73 -11.91 -9.52
CA GLY A 63 14.00 -11.76 -10.24
C GLY A 63 14.28 -12.95 -11.16
N VAL A 64 15.39 -12.86 -11.90
CA VAL A 64 15.90 -14.01 -12.67
C VAL A 64 16.43 -15.05 -11.69
N PHE A 65 16.02 -16.31 -11.89
CA PHE A 65 16.49 -17.43 -11.09
C PHE A 65 17.41 -18.32 -11.92
N GLU A 66 18.43 -18.85 -11.27
CA GLU A 66 19.25 -19.91 -11.85
C GLU A 66 18.43 -21.18 -11.98
N ASP A 67 18.59 -21.90 -13.09
CA ASP A 67 18.02 -23.24 -13.28
C ASP A 67 18.81 -24.28 -12.48
N SER A 68 18.67 -24.22 -11.16
CA SER A 68 19.33 -25.10 -10.20
C SER A 68 18.51 -25.24 -8.93
N ILE A 69 18.74 -26.31 -8.17
CA ILE A 69 18.12 -26.51 -6.85
C ILE A 69 18.40 -25.32 -5.93
N ARG A 70 19.63 -24.77 -6.00
CA ARG A 70 20.00 -23.58 -5.22
C ARG A 70 19.20 -22.35 -5.65
N GLY A 71 19.01 -22.17 -6.96
CA GLY A 71 18.17 -21.13 -7.55
C GLY A 71 16.72 -21.21 -7.05
N ILE A 72 16.14 -22.42 -7.00
CA ILE A 72 14.79 -22.66 -6.46
C ILE A 72 14.69 -22.25 -4.99
N PHE A 73 15.64 -22.67 -4.13
CA PHE A 73 15.62 -22.32 -2.71
C PHE A 73 15.83 -20.81 -2.47
N ASN A 74 16.64 -20.15 -3.30
CA ASN A 74 16.77 -18.70 -3.25
C ASN A 74 15.45 -18.01 -3.64
N ALA A 75 14.80 -18.45 -4.73
CA ALA A 75 13.51 -17.91 -5.15
C ALA A 75 12.44 -18.04 -4.05
N LEU A 76 12.39 -19.20 -3.39
CA LEU A 76 11.49 -19.44 -2.27
C LEU A 76 11.76 -18.47 -1.10
N ARG A 77 13.03 -18.27 -0.75
CA ARG A 77 13.41 -17.31 0.31
C ARG A 77 12.93 -15.90 -0.03
N GLU A 78 13.15 -15.43 -1.25
CA GLU A 78 12.71 -14.09 -1.66
C GLU A 78 11.17 -13.96 -1.66
N ALA A 79 10.45 -15.01 -2.09
CA ALA A 79 8.99 -15.03 -2.03
C ALA A 79 8.47 -14.94 -0.59
N MET A 80 9.10 -15.63 0.36
CA MET A 80 8.73 -15.57 1.79
C MET A 80 8.96 -14.20 2.43
N LEU A 81 9.87 -13.38 1.90
CA LEU A 81 10.12 -12.03 2.39
C LEU A 81 9.14 -11.00 1.82
N THR A 82 8.58 -11.26 0.65
CA THR A 82 7.76 -10.29 -0.11
C THR A 82 6.26 -10.54 -0.03
N LEU A 83 5.83 -11.81 0.09
CA LEU A 83 4.42 -12.21 0.16
C LEU A 83 3.91 -12.32 1.60
#